data_AF-A0A950MHG3-F1
#
_entry.id   AF-A0A950MHG3-F1
#
_cell.length_a   1.000
_cell.length_b   1.000
_cell.length_c   1.000
_cell.angle_alpha   90.00
_cell.angle_beta   90.00
_cell.angle_gamma   90.00
#
_symmetry.space_group_name_H-M   'P 1'
#
loop_
_entity.id
_entity.type
_entity.pdbx_description
1 polymer ?
#
loop_
_entity_poly.entity_id
_entity_poly.type
_entity_poly.pdbx_seq_one_letter_code
_entity_poly.pdbx_strand_id
1 'polypeptide(L)'
;MPTPSGGSTATNTSATTPAPTPTPVPPLYPRAAGDTFAYSGQLQQAFQSFPEIVAPGTPSPEPVATTTVNVAQTVTVSTNQTYNGTSGLVGLHVAETDTQTSGLKTTTSTTDTYESLVQVGALTQLLSYGAQFADEAGDTTSTLYAPPLVLDQIPQTPGASWSNGPSATVDEAVAGDATGSPITVVRTTNADGSYTEKTTYPPNFAAPGITGVGQIQENTDGSGTFSFVANGSTISITYSPPEPQPSGPPLITVNEYAGTDTTVKPSSTFQIPTWFGNAPALYGETDQDQGVVTIPASCNLQKAFPGHATALAQTIARTDTILGYTEAQTTTSYVAAGYGVLCTVATDKQTLYYDFNGDQRFAFTATPPLEITTVSETLTMEPSPLINASSQRATRGASAPSAPVFGMSAALHANFERVVRAAHRRRAAQLLRAAAHLHLTGGAL
;
A
#
# COMPACT_ATOMS: atom_id res chain seq x y z
N MET A 1 -48.49 93.77 7.56
CA MET A 1 -47.06 93.42 7.50
C MET A 1 -46.95 91.92 7.73
N PRO A 2 -46.51 91.11 6.75
CA PRO A 2 -46.42 89.66 6.88
C PRO A 2 -45.04 89.23 7.43
N THR A 3 -45.07 88.23 8.29
CA THR A 3 -43.93 87.50 8.88
C THR A 3 -43.18 86.66 7.85
N PRO A 4 -41.83 86.53 7.94
CA PRO A 4 -41.07 85.64 7.06
C PRO A 4 -41.14 84.19 7.55
N SER A 5 -41.45 83.29 6.61
CA SER A 5 -41.41 81.84 6.75
C SER A 5 -39.96 81.35 6.71
N GLY A 6 -39.54 80.59 7.74
CA GLY A 6 -38.24 79.92 7.77
C GLY A 6 -38.21 78.69 6.86
N GLY A 7 -37.25 78.67 5.93
CA GLY A 7 -36.92 77.49 5.13
C GLY A 7 -36.00 76.55 5.90
N SER A 8 -36.47 75.34 6.16
CA SER A 8 -35.67 74.24 6.73
C SER A 8 -34.86 73.57 5.63
N THR A 9 -33.54 73.69 5.68
CA THR A 9 -32.58 72.91 4.88
C THR A 9 -32.56 71.46 5.38
N ALA A 10 -33.07 70.53 4.58
CA ALA A 10 -32.93 69.10 4.83
C ALA A 10 -31.48 68.66 4.54
N THR A 11 -30.74 68.28 5.58
CA THR A 11 -29.44 67.60 5.45
C THR A 11 -29.69 66.17 4.99
N ASN A 12 -29.33 65.89 3.74
CA ASN A 12 -29.38 64.55 3.16
C ASN A 12 -28.18 63.74 3.69
N THR A 13 -28.33 63.12 4.87
CA THR A 13 -27.39 62.11 5.36
C THR A 13 -27.60 60.84 4.57
N SER A 14 -26.81 60.67 3.50
CA SER A 14 -26.64 59.37 2.84
C SER A 14 -26.15 58.37 3.89
N ALA A 15 -27.02 57.45 4.30
CA ALA A 15 -26.62 56.30 5.07
C ALA A 15 -25.65 55.49 4.21
N THR A 16 -24.37 55.52 4.56
CA THR A 16 -23.35 54.61 4.04
C THR A 16 -23.79 53.20 4.43
N THR A 17 -24.33 52.47 3.47
CA THR A 17 -24.55 51.03 3.59
C THR A 17 -23.22 50.42 4.01
N PRO A 18 -23.16 49.64 5.11
CA PRO A 18 -21.92 48.96 5.49
C PRO A 18 -21.44 48.17 4.27
N ALA A 19 -20.17 48.32 3.92
CA ALA A 19 -19.56 47.49 2.89
C ALA A 19 -19.88 46.03 3.25
N PRO A 20 -20.40 45.23 2.29
CA PRO A 20 -20.71 43.84 2.58
C PRO A 20 -19.46 43.20 3.18
N THR A 21 -19.61 42.66 4.40
CA THR A 21 -18.55 41.88 5.02
C THR A 21 -18.16 40.83 3.98
N PRO A 22 -16.89 40.76 3.55
CA PRO A 22 -16.49 39.76 2.58
C PRO A 22 -16.86 38.41 3.19
N THR A 23 -17.81 37.72 2.55
CA THR A 23 -18.12 36.34 2.91
C THR A 23 -16.79 35.60 2.86
N PRO A 24 -16.33 34.97 3.96
CA PRO A 24 -15.07 34.25 3.95
C PRO A 24 -15.11 33.29 2.77
N VAL A 25 -14.15 33.46 1.84
CA VAL A 25 -14.03 32.59 0.67
C VAL A 25 -13.71 31.21 1.23
N PRO A 26 -14.63 30.23 1.13
CA PRO A 26 -14.33 28.88 1.59
C PRO A 26 -13.13 28.36 0.81
N PRO A 27 -12.24 27.57 1.44
CA PRO A 27 -11.06 27.04 0.76
C PRO A 27 -11.49 26.36 -0.55
N LEU A 28 -10.70 26.58 -1.60
CA LEU A 28 -11.01 26.09 -2.95
C LEU A 28 -10.98 24.55 -3.06
N TYR A 29 -10.60 23.85 -1.97
CA TYR A 29 -10.41 22.41 -1.90
C TYR A 29 -10.96 21.84 -0.60
N PRO A 30 -11.49 20.61 -0.65
CA PRO A 30 -12.05 19.96 0.51
C PRO A 30 -10.91 19.36 1.37
N ARG A 31 -10.36 20.22 2.23
CA ARG A 31 -9.35 19.91 3.24
C ARG A 31 -9.72 20.47 4.61
N ALA A 32 -10.96 20.95 4.74
CA ALA A 32 -11.48 21.40 6.00
C ALA A 32 -11.75 20.18 6.88
N ALA A 33 -11.48 20.33 8.17
CA ALA A 33 -11.86 19.29 9.12
C ALA A 33 -13.38 19.01 9.00
N GLY A 34 -13.74 17.74 8.83
CA GLY A 34 -15.11 17.28 8.63
C GLY A 34 -15.53 17.12 7.16
N ASP A 35 -14.70 17.49 6.18
CA ASP A 35 -14.98 17.16 4.78
C ASP A 35 -15.06 15.64 4.61
N THR A 36 -16.06 15.17 3.85
CA THR A 36 -16.33 13.75 3.65
C THR A 36 -16.54 13.42 2.18
N PHE A 37 -15.94 12.32 1.73
CA PHE A 37 -16.05 11.80 0.38
C PHE A 37 -16.46 10.34 0.43
N ALA A 38 -17.20 9.91 -0.59
CA ALA A 38 -17.55 8.51 -0.76
C ALA A 38 -16.91 7.99 -2.04
N TYR A 39 -16.41 6.77 -1.99
CA TYR A 39 -15.88 6.04 -3.13
C TYR A 39 -16.57 4.69 -3.23
N SER A 40 -16.77 4.22 -4.45
CA SER A 40 -17.22 2.86 -4.71
C SER A 40 -16.44 2.25 -5.86
N GLY A 41 -16.41 0.92 -5.91
CA GLY A 41 -15.60 0.26 -6.91
C GLY A 41 -15.59 -1.26 -6.80
N GLN A 42 -14.58 -1.85 -7.43
CA GLN A 42 -14.37 -3.29 -7.42
C GLN A 42 -12.91 -3.62 -7.16
N LEU A 43 -12.70 -4.63 -6.31
CA LEU A 43 -11.45 -5.33 -6.14
C LEU A 43 -11.57 -6.73 -6.75
N GLN A 44 -10.60 -7.11 -7.54
CA GLN A 44 -10.50 -8.42 -8.16
C GLN A 44 -9.17 -9.06 -7.78
N GLN A 45 -9.22 -10.27 -7.26
CA GLN A 45 -8.05 -11.09 -7.01
C GLN A 45 -8.08 -12.29 -7.96
N ALA A 46 -7.04 -12.41 -8.79
CA ALA A 46 -6.81 -13.55 -9.66
C ALA A 46 -5.61 -14.36 -9.15
N PHE A 47 -5.71 -15.68 -9.24
CA PHE A 47 -4.71 -16.64 -8.79
C PHE A 47 -4.46 -17.67 -9.87
N GLN A 48 -3.19 -17.92 -10.18
CA GLN A 48 -2.75 -18.91 -11.15
C GLN A 48 -1.58 -19.71 -10.58
N SER A 49 -1.74 -21.03 -10.53
CA SER A 49 -0.76 -22.01 -10.07
C SER A 49 -0.10 -22.74 -11.24
N PHE A 50 1.18 -23.08 -11.03
CA PHE A 50 2.02 -23.83 -11.97
C PHE A 50 2.63 -25.02 -11.21
N PRO A 51 1.87 -26.09 -11.00
CA PRO A 51 2.35 -27.24 -10.26
C PRO A 51 3.56 -27.87 -10.96
N GLU A 52 4.63 -28.12 -10.19
CA GLU A 52 5.85 -28.76 -10.70
C GLU A 52 5.61 -30.23 -11.03
N ILE A 53 4.81 -30.92 -10.22
CA ILE A 53 4.41 -32.31 -10.44
C ILE A 53 2.96 -32.32 -10.94
N VAL A 54 2.81 -32.54 -12.24
CA VAL A 54 1.50 -32.59 -12.91
C VAL A 54 1.11 -34.06 -13.11
N ALA A 55 0.00 -34.49 -12.50
CA ALA A 55 -0.54 -35.82 -12.79
C ALA A 55 -0.90 -35.92 -14.30
N PRO A 56 -0.66 -37.08 -14.96
CA PRO A 56 -0.94 -37.22 -16.39
C PRO A 56 -2.35 -36.77 -16.77
N GLY A 57 -2.46 -35.79 -17.67
CA GLY A 57 -3.73 -35.24 -18.14
C GLY A 57 -4.23 -33.99 -17.39
N THR A 58 -3.53 -33.51 -16.38
CA THR A 58 -3.86 -32.22 -15.72
C THR A 58 -3.26 -31.06 -16.53
N PRO A 59 -4.00 -30.00 -16.82
CA PRO A 59 -3.45 -28.83 -17.51
C PRO A 59 -2.47 -28.09 -16.60
N SER A 60 -1.32 -27.67 -17.17
CA SER A 60 -0.40 -26.73 -16.55
C SER A 60 -0.16 -25.57 -17.53
N PRO A 61 -0.41 -24.31 -17.13
CA PRO A 61 -0.89 -23.88 -15.81
C PRO A 61 -2.32 -24.32 -15.50
N GLU A 62 -2.68 -24.33 -14.21
CA GLU A 62 -4.06 -24.54 -13.78
C GLU A 62 -4.96 -23.37 -14.24
N PRO A 63 -6.29 -23.57 -14.37
CA PRO A 63 -7.22 -22.49 -14.67
C PRO A 63 -7.12 -21.36 -13.63
N VAL A 64 -7.18 -20.12 -14.10
CA VAL A 64 -7.12 -18.94 -13.22
C VAL A 64 -8.36 -18.90 -12.33
N ALA A 65 -8.17 -18.91 -11.02
CA ALA A 65 -9.22 -18.66 -10.05
C ALA A 65 -9.38 -17.15 -9.86
N THR A 66 -10.62 -16.66 -9.77
CA THR A 66 -10.87 -15.21 -9.63
C THR A 66 -11.95 -14.96 -8.59
N THR A 67 -11.68 -14.02 -7.69
CA THR A 67 -12.64 -13.50 -6.71
C THR A 67 -12.87 -12.03 -6.98
N THR A 68 -14.14 -11.60 -6.92
CA THR A 68 -14.52 -10.20 -7.08
C THR A 68 -15.26 -9.72 -5.83
N VAL A 69 -14.92 -8.50 -5.42
CA VAL A 69 -15.42 -7.83 -4.24
C VAL A 69 -15.87 -6.44 -4.65
N ASN A 70 -17.07 -6.04 -4.22
CA ASN A 70 -17.51 -4.65 -4.34
C ASN A 70 -16.96 -3.88 -3.14
N VAL A 71 -16.29 -2.77 -3.40
CA VAL A 71 -15.65 -1.93 -2.38
C VAL A 71 -16.47 -0.65 -2.22
N ALA A 72 -16.72 -0.26 -0.98
CA ALA A 72 -17.31 1.02 -0.63
C ALA A 72 -16.47 1.69 0.46
N GLN A 73 -16.09 2.95 0.25
CA GLN A 73 -15.27 3.69 1.20
C GLN A 73 -15.88 5.05 1.52
N THR A 74 -15.69 5.50 2.76
CA THR A 74 -15.96 6.87 3.19
C THR A 74 -14.67 7.46 3.74
N VAL A 75 -14.22 8.58 3.17
CA VAL A 75 -13.02 9.29 3.59
C VAL A 75 -13.42 10.56 4.33
N THR A 76 -12.95 10.74 5.56
CA THR A 76 -13.20 11.92 6.40
C THR A 76 -11.89 12.64 6.70
N VAL A 77 -11.88 13.97 6.50
CA VAL A 77 -10.68 14.79 6.71
C VAL A 77 -10.62 15.32 8.13
N SER A 78 -9.44 15.22 8.75
CA SER A 78 -9.10 15.85 10.02
C SER A 78 -7.84 16.69 9.87
N THR A 79 -7.73 17.80 10.61
CA THR A 79 -6.55 18.69 10.58
C THR A 79 -5.83 18.71 11.93
N ASN A 80 -4.61 19.26 11.96
CA ASN A 80 -3.76 19.34 13.15
C ASN A 80 -3.49 17.99 13.82
N GLN A 81 -3.42 16.93 13.02
CA GLN A 81 -3.08 15.59 13.48
C GLN A 81 -1.61 15.51 13.84
N THR A 82 -1.29 14.53 14.69
CA THR A 82 0.08 14.18 15.05
C THR A 82 0.30 12.72 14.76
N TYR A 83 1.38 12.40 14.06
CA TYR A 83 1.80 11.03 13.77
C TYR A 83 3.29 10.88 13.98
N ASN A 84 3.65 9.88 14.80
CA ASN A 84 5.04 9.56 15.16
C ASN A 84 5.92 10.79 15.48
N GLY A 85 5.41 11.67 16.36
CA GLY A 85 6.10 12.88 16.80
C GLY A 85 6.05 14.07 15.84
N THR A 86 5.53 13.91 14.62
CA THR A 86 5.30 15.01 13.67
C THR A 86 3.89 15.57 13.83
N SER A 87 3.78 16.85 14.19
CA SER A 87 2.51 17.54 14.40
C SER A 87 2.10 18.44 13.22
N GLY A 88 0.84 18.85 13.17
CA GLY A 88 0.34 19.77 12.15
C GLY A 88 -0.01 19.08 10.83
N LEU A 89 -0.22 17.76 10.89
CA LEU A 89 -0.56 16.93 9.74
C LEU A 89 -2.06 17.03 9.42
N VAL A 90 -2.41 16.68 8.20
CA VAL A 90 -3.79 16.35 7.82
C VAL A 90 -3.94 14.85 7.92
N GLY A 91 -4.98 14.41 8.63
CA GLY A 91 -5.36 13.01 8.73
C GLY A 91 -6.51 12.71 7.78
N LEU A 92 -6.44 11.60 7.07
CA LEU A 92 -7.56 11.07 6.30
C LEU A 92 -8.01 9.76 6.94
N HIS A 93 -9.22 9.75 7.49
CA HIS A 93 -9.83 8.55 8.05
C HIS A 93 -10.72 7.89 7.00
N VAL A 94 -10.37 6.69 6.57
CA VAL A 94 -11.09 5.89 5.60
C VAL A 94 -11.82 4.79 6.34
N ALA A 95 -13.13 4.71 6.20
CA ALA A 95 -13.92 3.55 6.58
C ALA A 95 -14.26 2.76 5.30
N GLU A 96 -13.82 1.51 5.21
CA GLU A 96 -14.01 0.62 4.05
C GLU A 96 -14.97 -0.51 4.38
N THR A 97 -15.76 -0.91 3.39
CA THR A 97 -16.60 -2.11 3.40
C THR A 97 -16.44 -2.85 2.09
N ASP A 98 -15.99 -4.09 2.21
CA ASP A 98 -15.71 -5.02 1.13
C ASP A 98 -16.78 -6.11 1.14
N THR A 99 -17.60 -6.20 0.10
CA THR A 99 -18.63 -7.25 -0.01
C THR A 99 -18.36 -8.14 -1.20
N GLN A 100 -18.11 -9.43 -0.97
CA GLN A 100 -18.00 -10.41 -2.05
C GLN A 100 -19.23 -10.34 -2.95
N THR A 101 -19.06 -10.44 -4.26
CA THR A 101 -20.20 -10.34 -5.20
C THR A 101 -21.25 -11.44 -4.96
N SER A 102 -20.87 -12.56 -4.34
CA SER A 102 -21.77 -13.63 -3.89
C SER A 102 -22.66 -13.25 -2.70
N GLY A 103 -22.32 -12.18 -1.96
CA GLY A 103 -22.96 -11.78 -0.71
C GLY A 103 -22.61 -12.65 0.50
N LEU A 104 -21.69 -13.61 0.37
CA LEU A 104 -21.37 -14.58 1.42
C LEU A 104 -20.46 -14.04 2.53
N LYS A 105 -19.70 -12.98 2.22
CA LYS A 105 -18.77 -12.36 3.16
C LYS A 105 -18.73 -10.86 2.93
N THR A 106 -18.86 -10.12 4.03
CA THR A 106 -18.58 -8.70 4.11
C THR A 106 -17.47 -8.51 5.12
N THR A 107 -16.47 -7.69 4.77
CA THR A 107 -15.42 -7.27 5.68
C THR A 107 -15.38 -5.76 5.78
N THR A 108 -15.01 -5.25 6.95
CA THR A 108 -14.89 -3.84 7.25
C THR A 108 -13.51 -3.53 7.82
N SER A 109 -13.04 -2.33 7.50
CA SER A 109 -11.75 -1.84 8.00
C SER A 109 -11.70 -0.33 8.05
N THR A 110 -10.74 0.19 8.81
CA THR A 110 -10.43 1.60 8.91
C THR A 110 -8.96 1.84 8.60
N THR A 111 -8.69 2.93 7.89
CA THR A 111 -7.32 3.37 7.57
C THR A 111 -7.18 4.85 7.83
N ASP A 112 -6.18 5.23 8.61
CA ASP A 112 -5.82 6.61 8.87
C ASP A 112 -4.49 6.92 8.17
N THR A 113 -4.46 7.88 7.23
CA THR A 113 -3.20 8.36 6.63
C THR A 113 -2.84 9.75 7.13
N TYR A 114 -1.55 10.05 7.17
CA TYR A 114 -1.04 11.30 7.72
C TYR A 114 -0.15 12.05 6.74
N GLU A 115 -0.55 13.26 6.39
CA GLU A 115 0.02 13.99 5.27
C GLU A 115 0.35 15.45 5.59
N SER A 116 1.30 16.02 4.84
CA SER A 116 1.59 17.45 4.90
C SER A 116 1.92 18.03 3.52
N LEU A 117 1.86 19.36 3.43
CA LEU A 117 2.46 20.09 2.32
C LEU A 117 3.76 20.72 2.74
N VAL A 118 4.75 20.59 1.88
CA VAL A 118 6.04 21.26 2.06
C VAL A 118 6.38 22.04 0.80
N GLN A 119 6.71 23.32 0.98
CA GLN A 119 7.22 24.15 -0.11
C GLN A 119 8.68 23.77 -0.39
N VAL A 120 8.97 23.40 -1.64
CA VAL A 120 10.31 23.05 -2.13
C VAL A 120 10.61 23.93 -3.34
N GLY A 121 11.28 25.06 -3.09
CA GLY A 121 11.52 26.08 -4.12
C GLY A 121 10.22 26.68 -4.64
N ALA A 122 9.98 26.57 -5.94
CA ALA A 122 8.76 27.03 -6.59
C ALA A 122 7.60 26.02 -6.54
N LEU A 123 7.86 24.78 -6.13
CA LEU A 123 6.87 23.71 -6.06
C LEU A 123 6.39 23.51 -4.63
N THR A 124 5.19 22.97 -4.47
CA THR A 124 4.68 22.41 -3.22
C THR A 124 4.60 20.90 -3.39
N GLN A 125 5.19 20.14 -2.48
CA GLN A 125 5.10 18.68 -2.46
C GLN A 125 4.05 18.22 -1.47
N LEU A 126 3.24 17.25 -1.88
CA LEU A 126 2.38 16.49 -0.98
C LEU A 126 3.17 15.31 -0.43
N LEU A 127 3.36 15.28 0.89
CA LEU A 127 4.14 14.27 1.58
C LEU A 127 3.25 13.33 2.40
N SER A 128 3.49 12.02 2.32
CA SER A 128 2.93 10.99 3.20
C SER A 128 3.93 10.59 4.27
N TYR A 129 3.53 10.70 5.53
CA TYR A 129 4.35 10.28 6.67
C TYR A 129 4.11 8.82 7.05
N GLY A 130 3.00 8.25 6.61
CA GLY A 130 2.60 6.90 6.97
C GLY A 130 1.10 6.71 7.08
N ALA A 131 0.73 5.53 7.58
CA ALA A 131 -0.66 5.13 7.73
C ALA A 131 -0.84 4.21 8.95
N GLN A 132 -2.05 4.14 9.45
CA GLN A 132 -2.53 3.16 10.41
C GLN A 132 -3.74 2.44 9.83
N PHE A 133 -3.84 1.15 10.10
CA PHE A 133 -4.88 0.27 9.62
C PHE A 133 -5.45 -0.54 10.78
N ALA A 134 -6.75 -0.79 10.76
CA ALA A 134 -7.42 -1.78 11.60
C ALA A 134 -8.57 -2.45 10.83
N ASP A 135 -8.81 -3.75 11.03
CA ASP A 135 -10.01 -4.42 10.53
C ASP A 135 -10.91 -4.98 11.62
N GLU A 136 -12.07 -5.50 11.20
CA GLU A 136 -13.04 -6.16 12.06
C GLU A 136 -12.54 -7.43 12.74
N ALA A 137 -11.47 -8.07 12.22
CA ALA A 137 -10.84 -9.21 12.88
C ALA A 137 -9.92 -8.75 14.03
N GLY A 138 -9.59 -7.46 14.09
CA GLY A 138 -8.67 -6.87 15.04
C GLY A 138 -7.22 -6.86 14.54
N ASP A 139 -6.98 -7.16 13.26
CA ASP A 139 -5.66 -7.00 12.66
C ASP A 139 -5.35 -5.51 12.54
N THR A 140 -4.13 -5.13 12.87
CA THR A 140 -3.65 -3.75 12.76
C THR A 140 -2.31 -3.68 12.04
N THR A 141 -2.09 -2.55 11.37
CA THR A 141 -0.79 -2.22 10.75
C THR A 141 -0.52 -0.73 10.94
N SER A 142 0.72 -0.36 11.27
CA SER A 142 1.20 1.01 11.30
C SER A 142 2.44 1.08 10.42
N THR A 143 2.44 1.98 9.45
CA THR A 143 3.57 2.23 8.55
C THR A 143 4.10 3.62 8.79
N LEU A 144 5.40 3.77 8.96
CA LEU A 144 6.10 5.05 9.06
C LEU A 144 7.12 5.13 7.92
N TYR A 145 7.00 6.14 7.07
CA TYR A 145 7.98 6.40 6.01
C TYR A 145 9.12 7.30 6.50
N ALA A 146 10.36 6.95 6.15
CA ALA A 146 11.55 7.70 6.55
C ALA A 146 12.61 7.73 5.42
N PRO A 147 12.65 8.77 4.57
CA PRO A 147 11.86 10.02 4.64
C PRO A 147 10.38 9.83 4.23
N PRO A 148 9.51 10.83 4.49
CA PRO A 148 8.15 10.85 3.96
C PRO A 148 8.12 10.70 2.44
N LEU A 149 7.13 9.99 1.90
CA LEU A 149 6.98 9.78 0.46
C LEU A 149 6.37 11.01 -0.20
N VAL A 150 6.87 11.40 -1.37
CA VAL A 150 6.27 12.41 -2.24
C VAL A 150 5.15 11.73 -3.04
N LEU A 151 3.92 12.16 -2.80
CA LEU A 151 2.74 11.65 -3.51
C LEU A 151 2.38 12.47 -4.75
N ASP A 152 2.73 13.76 -4.75
CA ASP A 152 2.42 14.70 -5.82
C ASP A 152 3.33 15.95 -5.74
N GLN A 153 3.52 16.61 -6.89
CA GLN A 153 4.20 17.89 -7.03
C GLN A 153 3.26 18.94 -7.64
N ILE A 154 3.15 20.07 -6.96
CA ILE A 154 2.13 21.09 -7.25
C ILE A 154 2.84 22.41 -7.61
N PRO A 155 2.45 23.08 -8.70
CA PRO A 155 1.43 22.66 -9.66
C PRO A 155 1.86 21.44 -10.49
N GLN A 156 0.87 20.61 -10.85
CA GLN A 156 1.08 19.48 -11.76
C GLN A 156 1.65 19.99 -13.08
N THR A 157 2.75 19.38 -13.50
CA THR A 157 3.48 19.72 -14.72
C THR A 157 3.60 18.45 -15.55
N PRO A 158 2.94 18.36 -16.72
CA PRO A 158 3.00 17.17 -17.57
C PRO A 158 4.44 16.75 -17.87
N GLY A 159 4.74 15.48 -17.64
CA GLY A 159 6.08 14.90 -17.80
C GLY A 159 7.00 15.04 -16.58
N ALA A 160 6.58 15.74 -15.52
CA ALA A 160 7.30 15.71 -14.26
C ALA A 160 7.36 14.28 -13.72
N SER A 161 8.52 13.91 -13.17
CA SER A 161 8.72 12.59 -12.57
C SER A 161 9.54 12.71 -11.30
N TRP A 162 9.29 11.79 -10.39
CA TRP A 162 10.05 11.61 -9.16
C TRP A 162 10.09 10.13 -8.81
N SER A 163 10.80 9.80 -7.75
CA SER A 163 10.80 8.47 -7.18
C SER A 163 10.93 8.58 -5.68
N ASN A 164 10.34 7.62 -4.98
CA ASN A 164 10.57 7.44 -3.56
C ASN A 164 11.46 6.22 -3.30
N GLY A 165 12.02 6.16 -2.09
CA GLY A 165 12.68 4.95 -1.59
C GLY A 165 11.70 4.13 -0.73
N PRO A 166 11.95 2.84 -0.52
CA PRO A 166 11.08 1.96 0.26
C PRO A 166 11.29 2.10 1.78
N SER A 167 12.12 3.04 2.22
CA SER A 167 12.50 3.18 3.62
C SER A 167 11.28 3.37 4.52
N ALA A 168 10.99 2.37 5.34
CA ALA A 168 9.85 2.37 6.22
C ALA A 168 10.09 1.53 7.47
N THR A 169 9.40 1.87 8.54
CA THR A 169 9.14 0.95 9.66
C THR A 169 7.68 0.54 9.60
N VAL A 170 7.41 -0.75 9.71
CA VAL A 170 6.08 -1.33 9.66
C VAL A 170 5.88 -2.18 10.89
N ASP A 171 4.89 -1.84 11.69
CA ASP A 171 4.45 -2.60 12.85
C ASP A 171 3.10 -3.22 12.52
N GLU A 172 2.98 -4.54 12.63
CA GLU A 172 1.73 -5.25 12.41
C GLU A 172 1.37 -6.05 13.65
N ALA A 173 0.08 -6.13 13.96
CA ALA A 173 -0.45 -7.08 14.92
C ALA A 173 -1.61 -7.82 14.27
N VAL A 174 -1.47 -9.15 14.14
CA VAL A 174 -2.56 -10.03 13.68
C VAL A 174 -3.29 -10.51 14.91
N ALA A 175 -4.60 -10.34 14.93
CA ALA A 175 -5.43 -10.83 16.02
C ALA A 175 -5.20 -12.34 16.18
N GLY A 176 -4.86 -12.75 17.40
CA GLY A 176 -4.80 -14.16 17.77
C GLY A 176 -6.19 -14.79 17.76
N ASP A 177 -6.28 -16.09 18.02
CA ASP A 177 -7.58 -16.69 18.33
C ASP A 177 -8.24 -16.02 19.55
N ALA A 178 -9.51 -16.34 19.82
CA ALA A 178 -10.31 -15.74 20.90
C ALA A 178 -9.69 -15.81 22.32
N THR A 179 -8.55 -16.48 22.49
CA THR A 179 -7.81 -16.62 23.74
C THR A 179 -6.34 -16.17 23.67
N GLY A 180 -5.83 -15.76 22.51
CA GLY A 180 -4.40 -15.59 22.24
C GLY A 180 -3.94 -14.14 22.11
N SER A 181 -2.78 -13.82 22.69
CA SER A 181 -2.04 -12.61 22.38
C SER A 181 -1.78 -12.50 20.86
N PRO A 182 -1.75 -11.30 20.27
CA PRO A 182 -1.56 -11.15 18.83
C PRO A 182 -0.19 -11.64 18.37
N ILE A 183 -0.10 -12.06 17.11
CA ILE A 183 1.19 -12.20 16.43
C ILE A 183 1.64 -10.79 16.07
N THR A 184 2.82 -10.38 16.50
CA THR A 184 3.33 -9.04 16.17
C THR A 184 4.49 -9.14 15.20
N VAL A 185 4.46 -8.34 14.14
CA VAL A 185 5.53 -8.23 13.14
C VAL A 185 6.10 -6.81 13.22
N VAL A 186 7.42 -6.70 13.20
CA VAL A 186 8.12 -5.42 13.07
C VAL A 186 9.08 -5.56 11.91
N ARG A 187 8.93 -4.73 10.87
CA ARG A 187 9.82 -4.69 9.72
C ARG A 187 10.45 -3.30 9.60
N THR A 188 11.75 -3.26 9.38
CA THR A 188 12.47 -2.04 8.98
C THR A 188 13.12 -2.27 7.63
N THR A 189 12.71 -1.48 6.65
CA THR A 189 13.24 -1.49 5.28
C THR A 189 14.17 -0.31 5.07
N ASN A 190 15.32 -0.53 4.44
CA ASN A 190 16.30 0.48 4.07
C ASN A 190 16.01 1.06 2.68
N ALA A 191 16.71 2.14 2.30
CA ALA A 191 16.45 2.84 1.03
C ALA A 191 16.75 2.02 -0.24
N ASP A 192 17.50 0.93 -0.11
CA ASP A 192 17.85 0.00 -1.18
C ASP A 192 16.87 -1.18 -1.30
N GLY A 193 15.87 -1.28 -0.41
CA GLY A 193 14.91 -2.38 -0.34
C GLY A 193 15.32 -3.54 0.57
N SER A 194 16.57 -3.58 1.04
CA SER A 194 16.99 -4.55 2.07
C SER A 194 16.18 -4.33 3.35
N TYR A 195 15.92 -5.40 4.11
CA TYR A 195 15.09 -5.27 5.31
C TYR A 195 15.49 -6.24 6.41
N THR A 196 15.06 -5.88 7.61
CA THR A 196 14.99 -6.81 8.75
C THR A 196 13.55 -6.91 9.20
N GLU A 197 13.09 -8.12 9.46
CA GLU A 197 11.77 -8.39 10.01
C GLU A 197 11.90 -9.26 11.25
N LYS A 198 11.10 -8.95 12.26
CA LYS A 198 10.94 -9.74 13.47
C LYS A 198 9.46 -10.07 13.66
N THR A 199 9.14 -11.36 13.65
CA THR A 199 7.80 -11.84 14.00
C THR A 199 7.82 -12.50 15.38
N THR A 200 6.91 -12.11 16.26
CA THR A 200 6.76 -12.70 17.60
C THR A 200 5.48 -13.53 17.66
N TYR A 201 5.64 -14.83 17.91
CA TYR A 201 4.55 -15.79 18.05
C TYR A 201 4.18 -15.97 19.52
N PRO A 202 2.89 -15.90 19.87
CA PRO A 202 2.44 -16.16 21.23
C PRO A 202 2.69 -17.64 21.62
N PRO A 203 2.86 -17.96 22.91
CA PRO A 203 3.13 -19.34 23.37
C PRO A 203 2.08 -20.38 22.95
N ASN A 204 0.83 -19.95 22.74
CA ASN A 204 -0.29 -20.81 22.35
C ASN A 204 -0.62 -20.71 20.86
N PHE A 205 0.32 -20.26 20.01
CA PHE A 205 0.07 -20.13 18.58
C PHE A 205 -0.35 -21.48 17.98
N ALA A 206 -1.38 -21.46 17.12
CA ALA A 206 -2.07 -22.65 16.62
C ALA A 206 -1.21 -23.58 15.74
N ALA A 207 0.04 -23.23 15.44
CA ALA A 207 1.01 -24.11 14.79
C ALA A 207 1.83 -24.85 15.86
N PRO A 208 1.58 -26.14 16.13
CA PRO A 208 2.27 -26.88 17.17
C PRO A 208 3.79 -26.81 16.98
N GLY A 209 4.49 -26.42 18.04
CA GLY A 209 5.94 -26.31 18.05
C GLY A 209 6.49 -24.94 17.68
N ILE A 210 5.72 -24.04 17.05
CA ILE A 210 6.22 -22.70 16.70
C ILE A 210 5.91 -21.72 17.84
N THR A 211 6.95 -21.30 18.56
CA THR A 211 6.82 -20.36 19.69
C THR A 211 7.99 -19.39 19.71
N GLY A 212 7.83 -18.15 20.15
CA GLY A 212 8.96 -17.23 20.32
C GLY A 212 9.13 -16.30 19.13
N VAL A 213 10.37 -16.06 18.69
CA VAL A 213 10.68 -15.03 17.70
C VAL A 213 11.21 -15.66 16.41
N GLY A 214 10.57 -15.35 15.29
CA GLY A 214 11.12 -15.51 13.95
C GLY A 214 11.77 -14.22 13.46
N GLN A 215 12.81 -14.33 12.64
CA GLN A 215 13.51 -13.19 12.05
C GLN A 215 13.81 -13.45 10.58
N ILE A 216 13.64 -12.43 9.75
CA ILE A 216 14.14 -12.38 8.37
C ILE A 216 15.14 -11.22 8.31
N GLN A 217 16.24 -11.44 7.59
CA GLN A 217 17.14 -10.39 7.15
C GLN A 217 17.43 -10.62 5.68
N GLU A 218 17.18 -9.61 4.86
CA GLU A 218 17.63 -9.54 3.47
C GLU A 218 18.69 -8.46 3.34
N ASN A 219 19.80 -8.78 2.69
CA ASN A 219 20.88 -7.87 2.37
C ASN A 219 20.77 -7.40 0.91
N THR A 220 21.46 -6.32 0.58
CA THR A 220 21.39 -5.68 -0.75
C THR A 220 21.90 -6.51 -1.91
N ASP A 221 22.68 -7.55 -1.64
CA ASP A 221 23.20 -8.49 -2.63
C ASP A 221 22.29 -9.72 -2.83
N GLY A 222 21.10 -9.73 -2.21
CA GLY A 222 20.17 -10.86 -2.23
C GLY A 222 20.56 -12.02 -1.31
N SER A 223 21.61 -11.86 -0.50
CA SER A 223 21.89 -12.79 0.59
C SER A 223 21.02 -12.47 1.80
N GLY A 224 20.94 -13.41 2.74
CA GLY A 224 20.19 -13.13 3.95
C GLY A 224 20.03 -14.33 4.87
N THR A 225 19.20 -14.14 5.88
CA THR A 225 18.89 -15.18 6.86
C THR A 225 17.40 -15.22 7.15
N PHE A 226 16.91 -16.41 7.41
CA PHE A 226 15.59 -16.65 7.94
C PHE A 226 15.71 -17.59 9.13
N SER A 227 15.25 -17.16 10.29
CA SER A 227 15.32 -17.97 11.51
C SER A 227 13.98 -17.97 12.24
N PHE A 228 13.71 -19.06 12.94
CA PHE A 228 12.50 -19.23 13.73
C PHE A 228 12.72 -20.28 14.82
N VAL A 229 11.85 -20.30 15.81
CA VAL A 229 11.94 -21.27 16.91
C VAL A 229 10.86 -22.32 16.73
N ALA A 230 11.29 -23.57 16.60
CA ALA A 230 10.44 -24.75 16.52
C ALA A 230 10.80 -25.76 17.63
N ASN A 231 9.80 -26.22 18.37
CA ASN A 231 9.92 -27.16 19.49
C ASN A 231 10.97 -26.73 20.53
N GLY A 232 11.03 -25.42 20.82
CA GLY A 232 11.99 -24.84 21.76
C GLY A 232 13.43 -24.73 21.25
N SER A 233 13.68 -25.07 19.99
CA SER A 233 14.99 -24.95 19.33
C SER A 233 14.93 -23.95 18.18
N THR A 234 15.95 -23.12 18.04
CA THR A 234 16.05 -22.23 16.87
C THR A 234 16.53 -23.00 15.66
N ILE A 235 15.90 -22.76 14.51
CA ILE A 235 16.36 -23.17 13.20
C ILE A 235 16.72 -21.90 12.44
N SER A 236 17.86 -21.91 11.75
CA SER A 236 18.32 -20.79 10.92
C SER A 236 18.63 -21.29 9.51
N ILE A 237 18.17 -20.55 8.52
CA ILE A 237 18.40 -20.79 7.09
C ILE A 237 19.13 -19.57 6.55
N THR A 238 20.27 -19.78 5.89
CA THR A 238 21.04 -18.69 5.29
C THR A 238 21.08 -18.84 3.79
N TYR A 239 20.93 -17.73 3.08
CA TYR A 239 21.02 -17.63 1.63
C TYR A 239 22.30 -16.88 1.27
N SER A 240 23.12 -17.44 0.40
CA SER A 240 24.29 -16.73 -0.14
C SER A 240 23.89 -15.72 -1.20
N PRO A 241 24.75 -14.73 -1.50
CA PRO A 241 24.59 -13.95 -2.73
C PRO A 241 24.67 -14.88 -3.96
N PRO A 242 24.09 -14.48 -5.11
CA PRO A 242 24.25 -15.23 -6.36
C PRO A 242 25.72 -15.33 -6.78
N GLU A 243 26.19 -16.56 -6.96
CA GLU A 243 27.53 -16.84 -7.45
C GLU A 243 27.50 -17.12 -8.96
N PRO A 244 28.18 -16.31 -9.79
CA PRO A 244 28.28 -16.54 -11.23
C PRO A 244 28.92 -17.90 -11.52
N GLN A 245 28.30 -18.67 -12.41
CA GLN A 245 28.85 -19.95 -12.84
C GLN A 245 29.62 -19.80 -14.17
N PRO A 246 30.74 -20.53 -14.37
CA PRO A 246 31.45 -20.53 -15.64
C PRO A 246 30.59 -20.98 -16.84
N SER A 247 29.61 -21.85 -16.58
CA SER A 247 28.59 -22.28 -17.53
C SER A 247 27.29 -22.54 -16.80
N GLY A 248 26.20 -21.89 -17.20
CA GLY A 248 24.87 -22.05 -16.60
C GLY A 248 24.37 -20.80 -15.87
N PRO A 249 23.17 -20.85 -15.27
CA PRO A 249 22.65 -19.76 -14.45
C PRO A 249 23.50 -19.60 -13.18
N PRO A 250 23.56 -18.39 -12.59
CA PRO A 250 24.16 -18.22 -11.26
C PRO A 250 23.46 -19.12 -10.23
N LEU A 251 24.18 -19.50 -9.19
CA LEU A 251 23.65 -20.35 -8.12
C LEU A 251 23.64 -19.58 -6.80
N ILE A 252 22.66 -19.87 -5.95
CA ILE A 252 22.71 -19.49 -4.54
C ILE A 252 22.92 -20.75 -3.70
N THR A 253 23.74 -20.62 -2.66
CA THR A 253 23.93 -21.66 -1.66
C THR A 253 22.99 -21.40 -0.49
N VAL A 254 22.20 -22.40 -0.13
CA VAL A 254 21.32 -22.37 1.02
C VAL A 254 21.84 -23.33 2.07
N ASN A 255 21.99 -22.85 3.29
CA ASN A 255 22.44 -23.63 4.43
C ASN A 255 21.40 -23.63 5.53
N GLU A 256 21.17 -24.78 6.13
CA GLU A 256 20.26 -24.96 7.27
C GLU A 256 21.05 -25.32 8.52
N TYR A 257 20.76 -24.66 9.63
CA TYR A 257 21.42 -24.81 10.92
C TYR A 257 20.42 -25.19 12.01
N ALA A 258 20.77 -26.21 12.79
CA ALA A 258 20.07 -26.56 14.03
C ALA A 258 20.59 -25.68 15.18
N GLY A 259 20.24 -24.39 15.15
CA GLY A 259 20.60 -23.40 16.15
C GLY A 259 20.71 -21.99 15.57
N THR A 260 20.99 -21.01 16.44
CA THR A 260 21.28 -19.62 16.05
C THR A 260 22.71 -19.42 15.56
N ASP A 261 23.63 -20.31 15.92
CA ASP A 261 25.04 -20.19 15.56
C ASP A 261 25.25 -20.66 14.12
N THR A 262 25.43 -19.71 13.19
CA THR A 262 25.70 -20.00 11.77
C THR A 262 27.19 -20.29 11.49
N THR A 263 28.05 -20.27 12.52
CA THR A 263 29.48 -20.57 12.41
C THR A 263 29.79 -22.07 12.53
N VAL A 264 28.83 -22.86 13.02
CA VAL A 264 28.93 -24.33 13.06
C VAL A 264 28.71 -24.93 11.67
N LYS A 265 29.04 -26.20 11.47
CA LYS A 265 28.73 -26.88 10.21
C LYS A 265 27.21 -26.94 10.00
N PRO A 266 26.70 -26.55 8.81
CA PRO A 266 25.27 -26.67 8.54
C PRO A 266 24.82 -28.13 8.56
N SER A 267 23.59 -28.33 9.01
CA SER A 267 22.90 -29.63 8.96
C SER A 267 22.57 -30.05 7.53
N SER A 268 22.33 -29.07 6.65
CA SER A 268 21.99 -29.24 5.25
C SER A 268 22.67 -28.14 4.42
N THR A 269 23.22 -28.48 3.25
CA THR A 269 23.70 -27.51 2.26
C THR A 269 23.21 -27.92 0.88
N PHE A 270 22.64 -26.99 0.15
CA PHE A 270 22.17 -27.20 -1.21
C PHE A 270 22.42 -25.97 -2.08
N GLN A 271 22.54 -26.17 -3.39
CA GLN A 271 22.68 -25.09 -4.36
C GLN A 271 21.48 -25.10 -5.29
N ILE A 272 20.90 -23.93 -5.53
CA ILE A 272 19.75 -23.76 -6.43
C ILE A 272 20.03 -22.66 -7.46
N PRO A 273 19.57 -22.81 -8.72
CA PRO A 273 19.65 -21.74 -9.71
C PRO A 273 18.97 -20.47 -9.20
N THR A 274 19.63 -19.32 -9.34
CA THR A 274 18.97 -18.05 -9.05
C THR A 274 17.89 -17.77 -10.09
N TRP A 275 16.72 -17.33 -9.62
CA TRP A 275 15.67 -16.79 -10.48
C TRP A 275 15.79 -15.27 -10.66
N PHE A 276 16.66 -14.63 -9.88
CA PHE A 276 16.97 -13.19 -9.92
C PHE A 276 18.39 -12.91 -10.42
N GLY A 277 18.67 -11.67 -10.84
CA GLY A 277 19.99 -11.29 -11.35
C GLY A 277 21.10 -11.31 -10.29
N ASN A 278 22.37 -11.24 -10.69
CA ASN A 278 23.54 -11.23 -9.77
C ASN A 278 23.55 -10.06 -8.78
N ALA A 279 22.82 -8.98 -9.09
CA ALA A 279 22.58 -7.85 -8.21
C ALA A 279 21.08 -7.56 -8.28
N PRO A 280 20.27 -8.15 -7.37
CA PRO A 280 18.82 -7.95 -7.42
C PRO A 280 18.47 -6.49 -7.15
N ALA A 281 17.56 -5.94 -7.95
CA ALA A 281 16.90 -4.68 -7.61
C ALA A 281 15.76 -5.01 -6.64
N LEU A 282 16.03 -4.88 -5.34
CA LEU A 282 15.06 -5.20 -4.28
C LEU A 282 13.89 -4.22 -4.29
N TYR A 283 14.13 -2.99 -4.74
CA TYR A 283 13.10 -1.98 -4.93
C TYR A 283 13.40 -1.07 -6.13
N GLY A 284 12.34 -0.68 -6.83
CA GLY A 284 12.36 0.43 -7.77
C GLY A 284 10.99 1.08 -7.81
N GLU A 285 10.97 2.41 -7.84
CA GLU A 285 9.74 3.18 -7.97
C GLU A 285 9.92 4.27 -9.02
N THR A 286 8.84 4.56 -9.75
CA THR A 286 8.77 5.70 -10.65
C THR A 286 7.38 6.29 -10.56
N ASP A 287 7.34 7.58 -10.27
CA ASP A 287 6.14 8.40 -10.27
C ASP A 287 6.20 9.37 -11.45
N GLN A 288 5.07 9.57 -12.11
CA GLN A 288 4.96 10.46 -13.25
C GLN A 288 3.62 11.18 -13.30
N ASP A 289 3.69 12.48 -13.52
CA ASP A 289 2.56 13.29 -13.96
C ASP A 289 2.39 13.12 -15.48
N GLN A 290 1.35 12.40 -15.88
CA GLN A 290 1.04 12.15 -17.29
C GLN A 290 0.23 13.30 -17.93
N GLY A 291 0.01 14.39 -17.19
CA GLY A 291 -0.81 15.50 -17.60
C GLY A 291 -2.30 15.17 -17.67
N VAL A 292 -3.07 16.06 -18.29
CA VAL A 292 -4.52 15.92 -18.43
C VAL A 292 -4.84 14.87 -19.49
N VAL A 293 -5.50 13.79 -19.07
CA VAL A 293 -5.93 12.67 -19.93
C VAL A 293 -7.42 12.41 -19.77
N THR A 294 -8.00 11.62 -20.68
CA THR A 294 -9.37 11.11 -20.53
C THR A 294 -9.43 10.07 -19.42
N ILE A 295 -10.42 10.17 -18.53
CA ILE A 295 -10.63 9.18 -17.47
C ILE A 295 -11.15 7.89 -18.12
N PRO A 296 -10.56 6.71 -17.82
CA PRO A 296 -10.99 5.44 -18.41
C PRO A 296 -12.46 5.12 -18.13
N ALA A 297 -13.10 4.46 -19.09
CA ALA A 297 -14.49 4.00 -18.93
C ALA A 297 -14.66 2.99 -17.78
N SER A 298 -13.59 2.26 -17.41
CA SER A 298 -13.59 1.34 -16.27
C SER A 298 -13.84 2.04 -14.93
N CYS A 299 -13.53 3.34 -14.83
CA CYS A 299 -13.91 4.13 -13.65
C CYS A 299 -15.42 4.33 -13.54
N ASN A 300 -16.23 4.11 -14.59
CA ASN A 300 -17.69 4.29 -14.53
C ASN A 300 -18.13 5.62 -13.86
N LEU A 301 -17.35 6.69 -14.09
CA LEU A 301 -17.53 7.95 -13.40
C LEU A 301 -18.87 8.58 -13.77
N GLN A 302 -19.61 9.06 -12.76
CA GLN A 302 -20.90 9.68 -13.00
C GLN A 302 -20.77 10.95 -13.84
N LYS A 303 -21.78 11.24 -14.68
CA LYS A 303 -21.80 12.40 -15.59
C LYS A 303 -21.69 13.78 -14.92
N ALA A 304 -21.84 13.86 -13.60
CA ALA A 304 -21.66 15.09 -12.84
C ALA A 304 -20.19 15.55 -12.77
N PHE A 305 -19.25 14.64 -13.03
CA PHE A 305 -17.81 14.90 -12.98
C PHE A 305 -17.22 15.18 -14.38
N PRO A 306 -16.07 15.86 -14.45
CA PRO A 306 -15.38 16.03 -15.72
C PRO A 306 -14.88 14.66 -16.25
N GLY A 307 -14.92 14.46 -17.57
CA GLY A 307 -14.38 13.27 -18.22
C GLY A 307 -12.85 13.29 -18.41
N HIS A 308 -12.19 14.35 -17.97
CA HIS A 308 -10.74 14.53 -18.06
C HIS A 308 -10.16 14.94 -16.71
N ALA A 309 -8.95 14.47 -16.42
CA ALA A 309 -8.24 14.72 -15.17
C ALA A 309 -6.73 14.59 -15.39
N THR A 310 -5.93 15.19 -14.50
CA THR A 310 -4.49 14.92 -14.47
C THR A 310 -4.26 13.50 -13.96
N ALA A 311 -3.54 12.67 -14.71
CA ALA A 311 -3.18 11.32 -14.28
C ALA A 311 -1.81 11.30 -13.60
N LEU A 312 -1.79 10.91 -12.33
CA LEU A 312 -0.57 10.63 -11.58
C LEU A 312 -0.37 9.12 -11.57
N ALA A 313 0.68 8.65 -12.24
CA ALA A 313 0.98 7.23 -12.38
C ALA A 313 2.21 6.87 -11.53
N GLN A 314 2.07 5.82 -10.73
CA GLN A 314 3.13 5.24 -9.91
C GLN A 314 3.34 3.79 -10.36
N THR A 315 4.60 3.40 -10.51
CA THR A 315 4.99 2.01 -10.72
C THR A 315 6.03 1.63 -9.67
N ILE A 316 5.78 0.53 -8.96
CA ILE A 316 6.69 -0.05 -7.97
C ILE A 316 7.05 -1.46 -8.45
N ALA A 317 8.33 -1.80 -8.38
CA ALA A 317 8.83 -3.15 -8.55
C ALA A 317 9.57 -3.57 -7.28
N ARG A 318 9.30 -4.77 -6.77
CA ARG A 318 10.00 -5.34 -5.61
C ARG A 318 10.50 -6.74 -5.93
N THR A 319 11.63 -7.09 -5.33
CA THR A 319 12.20 -8.43 -5.37
C THR A 319 12.52 -8.81 -3.93
N ASP A 320 11.94 -9.90 -3.44
CA ASP A 320 12.30 -10.50 -2.15
C ASP A 320 12.95 -11.85 -2.43
N THR A 321 14.26 -11.90 -2.22
CA THR A 321 15.09 -13.06 -2.50
C THR A 321 14.97 -14.13 -1.42
N ILE A 322 14.57 -13.76 -0.20
CA ILE A 322 14.47 -14.68 0.93
C ILE A 322 13.13 -15.43 0.91
N LEU A 323 12.04 -14.74 0.59
CA LEU A 323 10.71 -15.31 0.42
C LEU A 323 10.39 -15.68 -1.03
N GLY A 324 11.32 -15.44 -1.96
CA GLY A 324 11.27 -16.03 -3.29
C GLY A 324 10.23 -15.42 -4.22
N TYR A 325 10.02 -14.11 -4.22
CA TYR A 325 9.01 -13.48 -5.09
C TYR A 325 9.46 -12.18 -5.77
N THR A 326 8.82 -11.88 -6.90
CA THR A 326 8.80 -10.53 -7.49
C THR A 326 7.41 -9.94 -7.37
N GLU A 327 7.34 -8.61 -7.34
CA GLU A 327 6.12 -7.83 -7.24
C GLU A 327 6.20 -6.68 -8.23
N ALA A 328 5.10 -6.42 -8.94
CA ALA A 328 4.96 -5.28 -9.82
C ALA A 328 3.61 -4.62 -9.56
N GLN A 329 3.65 -3.46 -8.94
CA GLN A 329 2.48 -2.65 -8.62
C GLN A 329 2.43 -1.42 -9.53
N THR A 330 1.25 -1.14 -10.07
CA THR A 330 0.95 0.09 -10.80
C THR A 330 -0.28 0.74 -10.18
N THR A 331 -0.19 2.02 -9.87
CA THR A 331 -1.33 2.83 -9.40
C THR A 331 -1.45 4.03 -10.32
N THR A 332 -2.66 4.34 -10.79
CA THR A 332 -2.94 5.59 -11.51
C THR A 332 -4.10 6.31 -10.85
N SER A 333 -3.84 7.52 -10.36
CA SER A 333 -4.83 8.38 -9.74
C SER A 333 -5.21 9.50 -10.70
N TYR A 334 -6.50 9.59 -11.04
CA TYR A 334 -7.07 10.61 -11.92
C TYR A 334 -7.58 11.77 -11.07
N VAL A 335 -6.85 12.87 -11.08
CA VAL A 335 -7.12 14.02 -10.24
C VAL A 335 -7.66 15.20 -11.02
N ALA A 336 -8.80 15.74 -10.60
CA ALA A 336 -9.35 16.99 -11.13
C ALA A 336 -9.33 18.12 -10.09
N ALA A 337 -8.91 19.30 -10.54
CA ALA A 337 -8.92 20.50 -9.72
C ALA A 337 -10.35 20.79 -9.18
N GLY A 338 -10.45 21.08 -7.89
CA GLY A 338 -11.71 21.36 -7.19
C GLY A 338 -12.52 20.12 -6.78
N TYR A 339 -12.11 18.92 -7.22
CA TYR A 339 -12.74 17.66 -6.85
C TYR A 339 -11.81 16.72 -6.07
N GLY A 340 -10.51 16.74 -6.36
CA GLY A 340 -9.55 15.78 -5.83
C GLY A 340 -9.45 14.54 -6.73
N VAL A 341 -9.17 13.38 -6.14
CA VAL A 341 -9.06 12.10 -6.86
C VAL A 341 -10.46 11.64 -7.27
N LEU A 342 -10.73 11.62 -8.58
CA LEU A 342 -12.01 11.17 -9.14
C LEU A 342 -12.06 9.66 -9.32
N CYS A 343 -10.93 9.06 -9.65
CA CYS A 343 -10.80 7.62 -9.86
C CYS A 343 -9.36 7.21 -9.55
N THR A 344 -9.19 6.01 -8.99
CA THR A 344 -7.90 5.34 -8.88
C THR A 344 -8.01 3.94 -9.46
N VAL A 345 -7.03 3.56 -10.27
CA VAL A 345 -6.88 2.21 -10.79
C VAL A 345 -5.55 1.68 -10.27
N ALA A 346 -5.60 0.61 -9.48
CA ALA A 346 -4.44 -0.06 -8.93
C ALA A 346 -4.37 -1.50 -9.45
N THR A 347 -3.16 -2.00 -9.65
CA THR A 347 -2.89 -3.40 -9.97
C THR A 347 -1.59 -3.79 -9.30
N ASP A 348 -1.56 -4.96 -8.69
CA ASP A 348 -0.40 -5.61 -8.12
C ASP A 348 -0.31 -7.01 -8.71
N LYS A 349 0.89 -7.38 -9.12
CA LYS A 349 1.19 -8.71 -9.63
C LYS A 349 2.36 -9.26 -8.86
N GLN A 350 2.08 -10.26 -8.03
CA GLN A 350 3.09 -10.99 -7.28
C GLN A 350 3.37 -12.35 -7.94
N THR A 351 4.63 -12.62 -8.26
CA THR A 351 5.10 -13.86 -8.88
C THR A 351 6.00 -14.60 -7.90
N LEU A 352 5.65 -15.84 -7.54
CA LEU A 352 6.37 -16.67 -6.57
C LEU A 352 7.21 -17.74 -7.26
N TYR A 353 8.40 -17.99 -6.73
CA TYR A 353 9.38 -18.93 -7.28
C TYR A 353 9.81 -20.04 -6.32
N TYR A 354 9.54 -19.91 -5.01
CA TYR A 354 9.87 -20.92 -4.00
C TYR A 354 8.65 -21.77 -3.63
N ASP A 355 8.83 -23.09 -3.58
CA ASP A 355 7.81 -24.02 -3.13
C ASP A 355 7.84 -24.13 -1.60
N PHE A 356 6.71 -23.77 -0.97
CA PHE A 356 6.50 -23.86 0.47
C PHE A 356 5.50 -24.97 0.86
N ASN A 357 5.08 -25.83 -0.08
CA ASN A 357 4.05 -26.84 0.18
C ASN A 357 4.57 -28.09 0.91
N GLY A 358 5.88 -28.19 1.16
CA GLY A 358 6.46 -29.17 2.09
C GLY A 358 6.62 -30.59 1.54
N ASP A 359 6.33 -30.81 0.25
CA ASP A 359 6.51 -32.12 -0.40
C ASP A 359 7.98 -32.43 -0.71
N GLN A 360 8.84 -31.41 -0.76
CA GLN A 360 10.30 -31.55 -0.88
C GLN A 360 11.02 -30.61 0.09
N ARG A 361 12.28 -30.91 0.43
CA ARG A 361 13.11 -30.04 1.29
C ARG A 361 13.22 -28.66 0.65
N PHE A 362 13.03 -27.62 1.46
CA PHE A 362 12.97 -26.19 1.13
C PHE A 362 13.44 -25.75 -0.27
N ALA A 363 12.57 -24.98 -0.92
CA ALA A 363 12.90 -24.04 -1.99
C ALA A 363 13.63 -24.67 -3.19
N PHE A 364 12.90 -25.43 -3.99
CA PHE A 364 13.29 -25.54 -5.40
C PHE A 364 12.99 -24.21 -6.09
N THR A 365 13.92 -23.77 -6.93
CA THR A 365 13.64 -22.70 -7.89
C THR A 365 13.03 -23.33 -9.12
N ALA A 366 11.77 -22.98 -9.38
CA ALA A 366 11.12 -23.39 -10.60
C ALA A 366 11.57 -22.47 -11.75
N THR A 367 11.85 -23.07 -12.92
CA THR A 367 12.16 -22.31 -14.15
C THR A 367 10.93 -21.58 -14.70
N PRO A 368 9.69 -22.12 -14.59
CA PRO A 368 8.47 -21.31 -14.55
C PRO A 368 8.16 -20.84 -13.11
N PRO A 369 7.47 -19.72 -12.91
CA PRO A 369 6.99 -19.36 -11.56
C PRO A 369 6.03 -20.44 -11.04
N LEU A 370 5.94 -20.62 -9.73
CA LEU A 370 5.02 -21.59 -9.10
C LEU A 370 3.62 -21.02 -8.93
N GLU A 371 3.54 -19.71 -8.73
CA GLU A 371 2.28 -19.01 -8.49
C GLU A 371 2.38 -17.59 -9.02
N ILE A 372 1.28 -17.12 -9.63
CA ILE A 372 1.06 -15.71 -9.93
C ILE A 372 -0.25 -15.31 -9.25
N THR A 373 -0.17 -14.32 -8.37
CA THR A 373 -1.33 -13.65 -7.80
C THR A 373 -1.40 -12.24 -8.37
N THR A 374 -2.55 -11.86 -8.91
CA THR A 374 -2.81 -10.50 -9.39
C THR A 374 -3.97 -9.92 -8.60
N VAL A 375 -3.78 -8.76 -7.99
CA VAL A 375 -4.86 -7.98 -7.35
C VAL A 375 -5.05 -6.72 -8.19
N SER A 376 -6.27 -6.44 -8.61
CA SER A 376 -6.62 -5.17 -9.24
C SER A 376 -7.75 -4.51 -8.49
N GLU A 377 -7.71 -3.19 -8.40
CA GLU A 377 -8.74 -2.41 -7.74
C GLU A 377 -9.04 -1.16 -8.57
N THR A 378 -10.31 -0.84 -8.70
CA THR A 378 -10.74 0.43 -9.29
C THR A 378 -11.74 1.07 -8.35
N LEU A 379 -11.43 2.28 -7.89
CA LEU A 379 -12.28 3.07 -7.00
C LEU A 379 -12.63 4.38 -7.65
N THR A 380 -13.88 4.79 -7.49
CA THR A 380 -14.44 5.96 -8.17
C THR A 380 -15.22 6.80 -7.18
N MET A 381 -15.01 8.10 -7.25
CA MET A 381 -15.69 9.04 -6.37
C MET A 381 -17.19 9.09 -6.67
N GLU A 382 -17.99 8.97 -5.63
CA GLU A 382 -19.43 9.15 -5.69
C GLU A 382 -19.80 10.64 -5.55
N PRO A 383 -20.87 11.10 -6.21
CA PRO A 383 -21.36 12.46 -6.00
C PRO A 383 -21.78 12.67 -4.55
N SER A 384 -21.30 13.75 -3.96
CA SER A 384 -21.75 14.23 -2.65
C SER A 384 -22.43 15.60 -2.78
N PRO A 385 -23.29 15.98 -1.82
CA PRO A 385 -23.86 17.34 -1.79
C PRO A 385 -22.79 18.44 -1.77
N LEU A 386 -21.63 18.20 -1.15
CA LEU A 386 -20.49 19.13 -1.11
C LEU A 386 -19.92 19.37 -2.52
N ILE A 387 -19.82 18.31 -3.31
CA ILE A 387 -19.35 18.34 -4.71
C ILE A 387 -20.36 19.05 -5.62
N ASN A 388 -21.66 18.83 -5.41
CA ASN A 388 -22.69 19.52 -6.19
C ASN A 388 -22.69 21.05 -5.92
N ALA A 389 -22.26 21.48 -4.73
CA ALA A 389 -22.06 22.89 -4.43
C ALA A 389 -20.76 23.46 -5.04
N SER A 390 -19.71 22.64 -5.21
CA SER A 390 -18.44 23.05 -5.83
C SER A 390 -18.54 23.15 -7.37
N SER A 391 -19.29 22.25 -8.02
CA SER A 391 -19.50 22.26 -9.48
C SER A 391 -20.21 23.53 -9.98
N GLN A 392 -21.15 24.07 -9.20
CA GLN A 392 -21.77 25.38 -9.48
C GLN A 392 -20.79 26.57 -9.32
N ARG A 393 -19.67 26.35 -8.62
CA ARG A 393 -18.67 27.38 -8.30
C ARG A 393 -17.50 27.39 -9.29
N ALA A 394 -17.11 26.23 -9.81
CA ALA A 394 -16.07 26.08 -10.83
C ALA A 394 -16.40 26.80 -12.16
N THR A 395 -17.70 26.95 -12.49
CA THR A 395 -18.13 27.70 -13.68
C THR A 395 -17.89 29.22 -13.63
N ARG A 396 -17.40 29.80 -12.51
CA ARG A 396 -17.27 31.26 -12.34
C ARG A 396 -15.85 31.83 -12.27
N GLY A 397 -14.78 31.06 -12.45
CA GLY A 397 -13.42 31.62 -12.35
C GLY A 397 -12.37 30.89 -13.19
N ALA A 398 -12.19 31.33 -14.43
CA ALA A 398 -11.19 30.80 -15.38
C ALA A 398 -9.74 31.27 -15.13
N SER A 399 -9.39 31.71 -13.92
CA SER A 399 -8.09 32.36 -13.66
C SER A 399 -7.52 32.15 -12.25
N ALA A 400 -8.03 31.20 -11.47
CA ALA A 400 -7.38 30.84 -10.21
C ALA A 400 -6.18 29.92 -10.49
N PRO A 401 -4.97 30.23 -9.96
CA PRO A 401 -3.82 29.33 -10.05
C PRO A 401 -4.19 27.96 -9.48
N SER A 402 -3.69 26.91 -10.15
CA SER A 402 -3.80 25.50 -9.77
C SER A 402 -3.39 25.32 -8.32
N ALA A 403 -4.38 25.28 -7.45
CA ALA A 403 -4.18 25.12 -6.04
C ALA A 403 -4.33 23.64 -5.66
N PRO A 404 -3.77 23.25 -4.50
CA PRO A 404 -3.25 21.91 -4.32
C PRO A 404 -4.30 20.81 -4.32
N VAL A 405 -3.97 19.77 -5.08
CA VAL A 405 -4.61 18.46 -5.16
C VAL A 405 -4.23 17.66 -3.92
N PHE A 406 -5.18 17.03 -3.22
CA PHE A 406 -4.88 16.39 -1.93
C PHE A 406 -5.35 14.95 -1.78
N GLY A 407 -4.39 14.09 -1.42
CA GLY A 407 -4.40 13.14 -0.29
C GLY A 407 -5.12 11.81 -0.43
N MET A 408 -6.18 11.72 -1.22
CA MET A 408 -6.94 10.47 -1.27
C MET A 408 -6.15 9.32 -1.90
N SER A 409 -5.13 9.61 -2.73
CA SER A 409 -4.24 8.59 -3.27
C SER A 409 -3.48 7.81 -2.18
N ALA A 410 -3.12 8.41 -1.05
CA ALA A 410 -2.38 7.72 0.01
C ALA A 410 -3.27 6.74 0.78
N ALA A 411 -4.49 7.17 1.08
CA ALA A 411 -5.53 6.36 1.71
C ALA A 411 -5.84 5.11 0.88
N LEU A 412 -6.02 5.30 -0.43
CA LEU A 412 -6.25 4.21 -1.38
C LEU A 412 -5.02 3.31 -1.51
N HIS A 413 -3.82 3.89 -1.58
CA HIS A 413 -2.57 3.14 -1.63
C HIS A 413 -2.36 2.29 -0.36
N ALA A 414 -2.67 2.82 0.82
CA ALA A 414 -2.54 2.10 2.08
C ALA A 414 -3.50 0.89 2.18
N ASN A 415 -4.75 1.03 1.73
CA ASN A 415 -5.71 -0.08 1.66
C ASN A 415 -5.26 -1.16 0.68
N PHE A 416 -4.72 -0.73 -0.46
CA PHE A 416 -4.20 -1.65 -1.46
C PHE A 416 -2.95 -2.40 -0.96
N GLU A 417 -1.99 -1.70 -0.35
CA GLU A 417 -0.79 -2.31 0.25
C GLU A 417 -1.13 -3.36 1.31
N ARG A 418 -2.24 -3.21 2.06
CA ARG A 418 -2.69 -4.24 3.00
C ARG A 418 -2.90 -5.59 2.32
N VAL A 419 -3.60 -5.61 1.19
CA VAL A 419 -3.94 -6.87 0.50
C VAL A 419 -2.67 -7.56 0.03
N VAL A 420 -1.70 -6.78 -0.46
CA VAL A 420 -0.36 -7.25 -0.83
C VAL A 420 0.40 -7.80 0.38
N ARG A 421 0.43 -7.07 1.51
CA ARG A 421 1.09 -7.52 2.76
C ARG A 421 0.45 -8.78 3.33
N ALA A 422 -0.88 -8.91 3.25
CA ALA A 422 -1.57 -10.14 3.65
C ALA A 422 -1.17 -11.35 2.79
N ALA A 423 -0.84 -11.16 1.51
CA ALA A 423 -0.26 -12.22 0.68
C ALA A 423 1.17 -12.56 1.13
N HIS A 424 2.01 -11.56 1.36
CA HIS A 424 3.37 -11.73 1.91
C HIS A 424 3.38 -12.53 3.23
N ARG A 425 2.51 -12.18 4.19
CA ARG A 425 2.39 -12.90 5.47
C ARG A 425 1.98 -14.34 5.32
N ARG A 426 1.02 -14.63 4.43
CA ARG A 426 0.59 -16.01 4.17
C ARG A 426 1.76 -16.87 3.69
N ARG A 427 2.66 -16.29 2.88
CA ARG A 427 3.87 -16.96 2.38
C ARG A 427 4.89 -17.19 3.49
N ALA A 428 5.20 -16.18 4.30
CA ALA A 428 6.07 -16.35 5.47
C ALA A 428 5.53 -17.42 6.44
N ALA A 429 4.22 -17.44 6.67
CA ALA A 429 3.57 -18.45 7.49
C ALA A 429 3.60 -19.87 6.87
N GLN A 430 3.45 -20.00 5.55
CA GLN A 430 3.60 -21.28 4.85
C GLN A 430 5.03 -21.80 4.96
N LEU A 431 6.03 -20.93 4.71
CA LEU A 431 7.44 -21.25 4.88
C LEU A 431 7.72 -21.79 6.29
N LEU A 432 7.22 -21.13 7.33
CA LEU A 432 7.36 -21.57 8.72
C LEU A 432 6.74 -22.94 8.99
N ARG A 433 5.54 -23.21 8.45
CA ARG A 433 4.87 -24.50 8.64
C ARG A 433 5.63 -25.63 7.97
N ALA A 434 6.09 -25.42 6.74
CA ALA A 434 6.91 -26.39 6.01
C ALA A 434 8.21 -26.68 6.77
N ALA A 435 8.85 -25.63 7.27
CA ALA A 435 10.06 -25.70 8.05
C ALA A 435 9.91 -26.53 9.33
N ALA A 436 8.86 -26.25 10.11
CA ALA A 436 8.55 -27.00 11.32
C ALA A 436 8.19 -28.46 11.02
N HIS A 437 7.46 -28.73 9.94
CA HIS A 437 7.08 -30.08 9.54
C HIS A 437 8.31 -30.94 9.21
N LEU A 438 9.24 -30.44 8.39
CA LEU A 438 10.47 -31.15 8.02
C LEU A 438 11.31 -31.53 9.26
N HIS A 439 11.40 -30.63 10.22
CA HIS A 439 12.10 -30.87 11.48
C HIS A 439 11.41 -31.96 12.32
N LEU A 440 10.08 -31.93 12.41
CA LEU A 440 9.27 -32.87 13.18
C LEU A 440 9.28 -34.29 12.61
N THR A 441 9.23 -34.43 11.29
CA THR A 441 9.21 -35.75 10.66
C THR A 441 10.57 -36.45 10.71
N GLY A 442 11.58 -35.82 11.33
CA GLY A 442 12.93 -36.35 11.42
C GLY A 442 13.44 -36.77 10.05
N GLY A 443 13.05 -36.02 9.00
CA GLY A 443 13.41 -36.32 7.64
C GLY A 443 14.93 -36.37 7.58
N ALA A 444 15.48 -37.58 7.66
CA ALA A 444 16.86 -37.85 7.33
C ALA A 444 17.00 -37.74 5.82
N LEU A 445 18.15 -37.23 5.37
CA LEU A 445 18.46 -37.03 3.96
C LEU A 445 18.42 -38.35 3.20
#